data_AF-A0A9E0E0H3-F1
#
_entry.id   AF-A0A9E0E0H3-F1
#
_cell.length_a   1.000
_cell.length_b   1.000
_cell.length_c   1.000
_cell.angle_alpha   90.00
_cell.angle_beta   90.00
_cell.angle_gamma   90.00
#
_symmetry.space_group_name_H-M   'P 1'
#
loop_
_entity.id
_entity.type
_entity.pdbx_description
1 polymer ?
#
loop_
_entity_poly.entity_id
_entity_poly.type
_entity_poly.pdbx_seq_one_letter_code
_entity_poly.pdbx_strand_id
1 'polypeptide(L)'
;MAIKEVSERYLELRQNALDYTFEQMNLQLENDKQVYLAVFDIPVESAIIGNKTKTLVLVFGLNIHIYCANGDAVTGLEQNAKAKQAMQSLFISCPQALDEMTLTHKTDFYESKNVRAYLKTRKGVYFKELTGETKKERFLEMLMRNVTEEVNFRH
;
A
#
# COMPACT_ATOMS: atom_id res chain seq x y z
N MET A 1 20.76 -17.95 11.09
CA MET A 1 20.32 -16.56 10.84
C MET A 1 19.54 -16.59 9.54
N ALA A 2 18.24 -16.33 9.55
CA ALA A 2 17.52 -16.14 8.29
C ALA A 2 18.16 -14.95 7.58
N ILE A 3 18.53 -15.12 6.31
CA ILE A 3 18.97 -14.01 5.48
C ILE A 3 17.79 -13.03 5.45
N LYS A 4 17.91 -11.87 6.09
CA LYS A 4 16.91 -10.81 5.95
C LYS A 4 17.00 -10.37 4.49
N GLU A 5 16.04 -10.83 3.68
CA GLU A 5 15.98 -10.46 2.27
C GLU A 5 15.72 -8.96 2.11
N VAL A 6 15.10 -8.29 3.08
CA VAL A 6 14.88 -6.83 3.01
C VAL A 6 15.66 -6.09 4.10
N SER A 7 16.00 -4.82 3.84
CA SER A 7 16.71 -3.97 4.79
C SER A 7 15.85 -3.62 6.01
N GLU A 8 16.50 -3.34 7.15
CA GLU A 8 15.79 -2.90 8.37
C GLU A 8 15.08 -1.57 8.18
N ARG A 9 15.74 -0.63 7.47
CA ARG A 9 15.14 0.66 7.12
C ARG A 9 13.85 0.50 6.31
N TYR A 10 13.80 -0.44 5.37
CA TYR A 10 12.57 -0.72 4.63
C TYR A 10 11.43 -1.19 5.55
N LEU A 11 11.73 -2.12 6.47
CA LEU A 11 10.75 -2.61 7.44
C LEU A 11 10.24 -1.50 8.35
N GLU A 12 11.14 -0.64 8.83
CA GLU A 12 10.80 0.53 9.66
C GLU A 12 9.91 1.52 8.90
N LEU A 13 10.28 1.91 7.67
CA LEU A 13 9.48 2.83 6.85
C LEU A 13 8.06 2.29 6.62
N ARG A 14 7.96 1.00 6.26
CA ARG A 14 6.68 0.34 6.02
C ARG A 14 5.83 0.26 7.29
N GLN A 15 6.41 -0.14 8.42
CA GLN A 15 5.67 -0.23 9.68
C GLN A 15 5.24 1.15 10.18
N ASN A 16 6.12 2.16 10.10
CA ASN A 16 5.79 3.54 10.45
C ASN A 16 4.58 4.04 9.65
N ALA A 17 4.53 3.77 8.35
CA ALA A 17 3.36 4.11 7.53
C ALA A 17 2.08 3.44 8.07
N LEU A 18 2.12 2.15 8.36
CA LEU A 18 0.97 1.40 8.89
C LEU A 18 0.58 1.80 10.32
N ASP A 19 1.49 2.35 11.11
CA ASP A 19 1.22 2.80 12.48
C ASP A 19 0.52 4.15 12.54
N TYR A 20 0.78 5.05 11.57
CA TYR A 20 0.16 6.38 11.55
C TYR A 20 -1.37 6.33 11.61
N THR A 21 -1.91 7.03 12.59
CA THR A 21 -3.36 7.19 12.80
C THR A 21 -3.91 8.40 12.05
N PHE A 22 -5.21 8.42 11.79
CA PHE A 22 -5.85 9.54 11.11
C PHE A 22 -5.81 10.82 11.96
N GLU A 23 -5.81 10.70 13.29
CA GLU A 23 -5.67 11.82 14.23
C GLU A 23 -4.29 12.47 14.12
N GLN A 24 -3.22 11.66 14.05
CA GLN A 24 -1.85 12.16 13.84
C GLN A 24 -1.69 12.85 12.49
N MET A 25 -2.49 12.46 11.49
CA MET A 25 -2.54 13.09 10.17
C MET A 25 -3.47 14.31 10.11
N ASN A 26 -4.14 14.65 11.21
CA ASN A 26 -5.16 15.70 11.28
C ASN A 26 -6.29 15.53 10.24
N LEU A 27 -6.69 14.27 10.00
CA LEU A 27 -7.78 13.92 9.08
C LEU A 27 -9.09 13.75 9.85
N GLN A 28 -10.17 14.28 9.31
CA GLN A 28 -11.53 13.99 9.78
C GLN A 28 -12.17 12.96 8.86
N LEU A 29 -12.44 11.77 9.40
CA LEU A 29 -13.09 10.70 8.65
C LEU A 29 -14.61 10.86 8.70
N GLU A 30 -15.24 10.83 7.53
CA GLU A 30 -16.67 10.99 7.30
C GLU A 30 -17.47 9.78 7.78
N ASN A 31 -16.90 8.57 7.68
CA ASN A 31 -17.56 7.33 8.11
C ASN A 31 -16.54 6.21 8.41
N ASP A 32 -17.02 5.13 9.01
CA ASP A 32 -16.18 4.00 9.44
C ASP A 32 -15.58 3.17 8.30
N LYS A 33 -16.11 3.29 7.08
CA LYS A 33 -15.59 2.61 5.88
C LYS A 33 -14.63 3.47 5.07
N GLN A 34 -14.45 4.75 5.42
CA GLN A 34 -13.50 5.60 4.73
C GLN A 34 -12.08 5.07 4.96
N VAL A 35 -11.43 4.70 3.86
CA VAL A 35 -10.02 4.32 3.85
C VAL A 35 -9.19 5.60 3.74
N TYR A 36 -8.27 5.81 4.67
CA TYR A 36 -7.40 7.01 4.68
C TYR A 36 -5.94 6.70 4.40
N LEU A 37 -5.55 5.43 4.52
CA LEU A 37 -4.21 4.96 4.18
C LEU A 37 -4.33 3.61 3.48
N ALA A 38 -3.60 3.46 2.38
CA ALA A 38 -3.51 2.22 1.63
C ALA A 38 -2.04 1.86 1.41
N VAL A 39 -1.68 0.62 1.75
CA VAL A 39 -0.33 0.08 1.57
C VAL A 39 -0.44 -1.17 0.71
N PHE A 40 0.37 -1.23 -0.34
CA PHE A 40 0.47 -2.38 -1.22
C PHE A 40 1.91 -2.86 -1.25
N ASP A 41 2.18 -4.05 -0.73
CA ASP A 41 3.45 -4.71 -0.97
C ASP A 41 3.36 -5.46 -2.30
N ILE A 42 4.12 -5.00 -3.28
CA ILE A 42 4.06 -5.43 -4.66
C ILE A 42 5.31 -6.25 -4.97
N PRO A 43 5.18 -7.55 -5.30
CA PRO A 43 6.31 -8.32 -5.77
C PRO A 43 6.82 -7.75 -7.10
N VAL A 44 8.14 -7.68 -7.25
CA VAL A 44 8.84 -7.16 -8.42
C VAL A 44 9.85 -8.18 -8.92
N GLU A 45 10.02 -8.24 -10.24
CA GLU A 45 11.00 -9.15 -10.85
C GLU A 45 12.40 -8.57 -10.67
N SER A 46 13.21 -9.20 -9.82
CA SER A 46 14.60 -8.79 -9.60
C SER A 46 15.54 -9.98 -9.54
N ALA A 47 16.64 -9.87 -10.28
CA ALA A 47 17.78 -10.78 -10.18
C ALA A 47 18.60 -10.55 -8.89
N ILE A 48 18.35 -9.45 -8.17
CA ILE A 48 19.05 -9.12 -6.93
C ILE A 48 18.29 -9.73 -5.75
N ILE A 49 18.96 -10.62 -5.01
CA ILE A 49 18.44 -11.18 -3.77
C ILE A 49 18.10 -10.02 -2.83
N GLY A 50 16.84 -9.97 -2.39
CA GLY A 50 16.40 -8.93 -1.47
C GLY A 50 15.89 -7.63 -2.07
N ASN A 51 15.67 -7.61 -3.39
CA ASN A 51 15.00 -6.49 -4.07
C ASN A 51 13.75 -6.96 -4.81
N LYS A 52 13.05 -7.96 -4.24
CA LYS A 52 11.90 -8.65 -4.86
C LYS A 52 10.56 -8.06 -4.47
N THR A 53 10.54 -7.04 -3.62
CA THR A 53 9.32 -6.33 -3.24
C THR A 53 9.55 -4.83 -3.20
N LYS A 54 8.55 -4.08 -3.66
CA LYS A 54 8.41 -2.64 -3.45
C LYS A 54 7.06 -2.36 -2.81
N THR A 55 7.02 -1.42 -1.88
CA THR A 55 5.79 -1.05 -1.19
C THR A 55 5.30 0.31 -1.69
N LEU A 56 4.09 0.34 -2.25
CA LEU A 56 3.37 1.59 -2.52
C LEU A 56 2.62 1.99 -1.25
N VAL A 57 2.84 3.21 -0.76
CA VAL A 57 2.13 3.80 0.37
C VAL A 57 1.38 5.03 -0.11
N LEU A 58 0.07 5.04 0.12
CA LEU A 58 -0.83 6.13 -0.22
C LEU A 58 -1.46 6.67 1.05
N VAL A 59 -1.46 7.98 1.21
CA VAL A 59 -2.13 8.68 2.31
C VAL A 59 -3.13 9.66 1.75
N PHE A 60 -4.40 9.53 2.12
CA PHE A 60 -5.50 10.28 1.53
C PHE A 60 -5.27 11.79 1.59
N GLY A 61 -5.23 12.42 0.41
CA GLY A 61 -5.06 13.87 0.27
C GLY A 61 -3.66 14.40 0.60
N LEU A 62 -2.73 13.54 1.02
CA LEU A 62 -1.41 13.93 1.52
C LEU A 62 -0.30 13.45 0.60
N ASN A 63 0.14 12.20 0.72
CA ASN A 63 1.41 11.76 0.16
C ASN A 63 1.29 10.45 -0.62
N ILE A 64 2.16 10.30 -1.62
CA ILE A 64 2.40 9.05 -2.34
C ILE A 64 3.88 8.68 -2.18
N HIS A 65 4.17 7.52 -1.60
CA HIS A 65 5.53 7.02 -1.42
C HIS A 65 5.74 5.63 -2.03
N ILE A 66 6.97 5.37 -2.47
CA ILE A 66 7.43 4.02 -2.82
C ILE A 66 8.60 3.68 -1.92
N TYR A 67 8.51 2.58 -1.19
CA TYR A 67 9.61 2.04 -0.39
C TYR A 67 10.19 0.80 -1.08
N CYS A 68 11.49 0.82 -1.32
CA CYS A 68 12.21 -0.29 -1.94
C CYS A 68 12.79 -1.19 -0.85
N ALA A 69 12.82 -2.51 -1.09
CA ALA A 69 13.33 -3.48 -0.14
C ALA A 69 14.78 -3.21 0.32
N ASN A 70 15.60 -2.55 -0.51
CA ASN A 70 16.95 -2.11 -0.17
C ASN A 70 17.02 -0.94 0.84
N GLY A 71 15.87 -0.34 1.21
CA GLY A 71 15.77 0.75 2.17
C GLY A 71 15.64 2.14 1.54
N ASP A 72 15.67 2.23 0.21
CA ASP A 72 15.42 3.48 -0.50
C ASP A 72 13.94 3.86 -0.44
N ALA A 73 13.67 5.16 -0.48
CA ALA A 73 12.33 5.71 -0.52
C ALA A 73 12.24 6.79 -1.60
N VAL A 74 11.18 6.71 -2.40
CA VAL A 74 10.78 7.77 -3.34
C VAL A 74 9.55 8.46 -2.78
N THR A 75 9.63 9.77 -2.57
CA THR A 75 8.59 10.61 -1.98
C THR A 75 8.28 11.80 -2.88
N GLY A 76 7.23 12.57 -2.59
CA GLY A 76 6.88 13.74 -3.40
C GLY A 76 6.16 13.39 -4.70
N LEU A 77 5.68 12.14 -4.84
CA LEU A 77 5.06 11.64 -6.06
C LEU A 77 3.67 12.25 -6.30
N GLU A 78 3.03 12.77 -5.25
CA GLU A 78 1.77 13.51 -5.29
C GLU A 78 1.85 14.86 -6.04
N GLN A 79 3.06 15.35 -6.32
CA GLN A 79 3.25 16.54 -7.16
C GLN A 79 2.86 16.29 -8.62
N ASN A 80 2.85 15.02 -9.06
CA ASN A 80 2.22 14.64 -10.32
C ASN A 80 0.69 14.67 -10.17
N ALA A 81 0.05 15.62 -10.86
CA ALA A 81 -1.40 15.78 -10.83
C ALA A 81 -2.17 14.51 -11.22
N LYS A 82 -1.65 13.72 -12.17
CA LYS A 82 -2.26 12.45 -12.57
C LYS A 82 -2.13 11.38 -11.49
N ALA A 83 -0.97 11.29 -10.84
CA ALA A 83 -0.76 10.37 -9.72
C ALA A 83 -1.68 10.73 -8.55
N LYS A 84 -1.82 12.02 -8.24
CA LYS A 84 -2.76 12.51 -7.21
C LYS A 84 -4.21 12.16 -7.56
N GLN A 85 -4.62 12.35 -8.82
CA GLN A 85 -5.96 11.98 -9.28
C GLN A 85 -6.20 10.47 -9.21
N ALA A 86 -5.22 9.65 -9.61
CA ALA A 86 -5.30 8.19 -9.51
C ALA A 86 -5.43 7.74 -8.05
N MET A 87 -4.66 8.33 -7.14
CA MET A 87 -4.77 8.08 -5.70
C MET A 87 -6.16 8.45 -5.15
N GLN A 88 -6.71 9.61 -5.55
CA GLN A 88 -8.06 10.01 -5.15
C GLN A 88 -9.12 9.01 -5.61
N SER A 89 -9.05 8.59 -6.89
CA SER A 89 -9.93 7.56 -7.44
C SER A 89 -9.84 6.23 -6.68
N LEU A 90 -8.62 5.84 -6.28
CA LEU A 90 -8.39 4.65 -5.45
C LEU A 90 -9.09 4.78 -4.09
N PHE A 91 -8.92 5.89 -3.38
CA PHE A 91 -9.53 6.06 -2.05
C PHE A 91 -11.05 6.16 -2.08
N ILE A 92 -11.62 6.77 -3.12
CA ILE A 92 -13.09 6.79 -3.31
C ILE A 92 -13.63 5.37 -3.51
N SER A 93 -12.86 4.52 -4.19
CA SER A 93 -13.37 3.25 -4.73
C SER A 93 -13.02 2.02 -3.89
N CYS A 94 -11.84 2.00 -3.27
CA CYS A 94 -11.34 0.84 -2.52
C CYS A 94 -12.19 0.41 -1.30
N PRO A 95 -13.04 1.26 -0.67
CA PRO A 95 -13.96 0.79 0.38
C PRO A 95 -14.88 -0.35 -0.08
N GLN A 96 -15.13 -0.49 -1.39
CA GLN A 96 -15.93 -1.57 -1.97
C GLN A 96 -15.31 -2.96 -1.79
N ALA A 97 -14.00 -3.05 -1.55
CA ALA A 97 -13.28 -4.31 -1.35
C ALA A 97 -13.25 -4.76 0.12
N LEU A 98 -13.58 -3.89 1.08
CA LEU A 98 -13.39 -4.14 2.51
C LEU A 98 -14.12 -5.38 3.04
N ASP A 99 -15.27 -5.74 2.46
CA ASP A 99 -16.06 -6.90 2.87
C ASP A 99 -15.48 -8.24 2.42
N GLU A 100 -14.51 -8.24 1.50
CA GLU A 100 -13.72 -9.43 1.14
C GLU A 100 -12.35 -9.46 1.85
N MET A 101 -12.02 -8.43 2.65
CA MET A 101 -10.77 -8.33 3.39
C MET A 101 -10.96 -8.72 4.87
N THR A 102 -9.87 -9.07 5.54
CA THR A 102 -9.90 -9.44 6.97
C THR A 102 -9.32 -8.32 7.82
N LEU A 103 -10.03 -7.89 8.86
CA LEU A 103 -9.48 -6.96 9.85
C LEU A 103 -8.33 -7.65 10.61
N THR A 104 -7.15 -7.03 10.65
CA THR A 104 -5.93 -7.61 11.23
C THR A 104 -5.19 -6.63 12.13
N HIS A 105 -4.48 -7.20 13.12
CA HIS A 105 -3.44 -6.51 13.89
C HIS A 105 -2.03 -6.99 13.53
N LYS A 106 -1.93 -8.01 12.66
CA LYS A 106 -0.66 -8.56 12.18
C LYS A 106 -0.33 -7.89 10.85
N THR A 107 0.68 -7.05 10.87
CA THR A 107 1.18 -6.33 9.69
C THR A 107 2.61 -6.68 9.35
N ASP A 108 3.19 -7.70 9.99
CA ASP A 108 4.56 -8.14 9.77
C ASP A 108 4.82 -8.43 8.28
N PHE A 109 5.98 -7.99 7.81
CA PHE A 109 6.38 -8.25 6.43
C PHE A 109 6.77 -9.71 6.23
N TYR A 110 6.35 -10.28 5.10
CA TYR A 110 6.80 -11.57 4.59
C TYR A 110 6.82 -11.52 3.06
N GLU A 111 7.70 -12.25 2.39
CA GLU A 111 7.71 -12.29 0.92
C GLU A 111 6.52 -13.09 0.39
N SER A 112 5.88 -12.60 -0.67
CA SER A 112 4.78 -13.29 -1.35
C SER A 112 4.87 -13.09 -2.86
N LYS A 113 4.35 -14.06 -3.63
CA LYS A 113 4.20 -13.94 -5.09
C LYS A 113 3.01 -13.05 -5.49
N ASN A 114 2.14 -12.73 -4.54
CA ASN A 114 0.92 -11.97 -4.72
C ASN A 114 1.07 -10.57 -4.10
N VAL A 115 0.29 -9.60 -4.60
CA VAL A 115 0.21 -8.28 -3.97
C VAL A 115 -0.47 -8.41 -2.61
N ARG A 116 0.11 -7.81 -1.58
CA ARG A 116 -0.49 -7.76 -0.24
C ARG A 116 -1.04 -6.36 -0.01
N ALA A 117 -2.36 -6.25 0.09
CA ALA A 117 -3.07 -5.00 0.27
C ALA A 117 -3.48 -4.80 1.73
N TYR A 118 -3.21 -3.61 2.26
CA TYR A 118 -3.59 -3.16 3.58
C TYR A 118 -4.34 -1.85 3.46
N LEU A 119 -5.63 -1.84 3.79
CA LEU A 119 -6.49 -0.66 3.75
C LEU A 119 -6.86 -0.25 5.17
N LYS A 120 -6.41 0.93 5.60
CA LYS A 120 -6.62 1.43 6.95
C LYS A 120 -7.83 2.35 7.02
N THR A 121 -8.72 2.03 7.96
CA THR A 121 -9.95 2.77 8.28
C THR A 121 -9.94 3.15 9.76
N ARG A 122 -11.01 3.81 10.24
CA ARG A 122 -11.20 4.06 11.68
C ARG A 122 -11.18 2.77 12.51
N LYS A 123 -11.66 1.65 11.95
CA LYS A 123 -11.77 0.36 12.65
C LYS A 123 -10.44 -0.39 12.76
N GLY A 124 -9.43 0.02 12.00
CA GLY A 124 -8.13 -0.64 11.92
C GLY A 124 -7.74 -0.98 10.48
N VAL A 125 -6.81 -1.93 10.36
CA VAL A 125 -6.22 -2.35 9.08
C VAL A 125 -6.96 -3.55 8.54
N TYR A 126 -7.56 -3.40 7.36
CA TYR A 126 -8.08 -4.50 6.58
C TYR A 126 -6.98 -5.05 5.68
N PHE A 127 -6.76 -6.35 5.72
CA PHE A 127 -5.72 -7.04 4.98
C PHE A 127 -6.29 -8.07 4.02
N LYS A 128 -5.67 -8.16 2.84
CA LYS A 128 -5.88 -9.23 1.89
C LYS A 128 -4.67 -9.41 0.98
N GLU A 129 -4.32 -10.66 0.73
CA GLU A 129 -3.43 -11.04 -0.36
C GLU A 129 -4.25 -11.20 -1.65
N LEU A 130 -3.89 -10.47 -2.71
CA LEU A 130 -4.63 -10.38 -3.96
C LEU A 130 -4.19 -11.52 -4.88
N THR A 131 -5.09 -12.47 -5.09
CA THR A 131 -4.86 -13.67 -5.93
C THR A 131 -5.45 -13.50 -7.32
N GLY A 132 -6.30 -12.50 -7.51
CA GLY A 132 -7.04 -12.25 -8.74
C GLY A 132 -8.23 -13.21 -8.93
N GLU A 133 -8.64 -13.95 -7.90
CA GLU A 133 -9.76 -14.89 -7.99
C GLU A 133 -11.12 -14.18 -8.01
N THR A 134 -11.27 -13.09 -7.25
CA THR A 134 -12.54 -12.35 -7.16
C THR A 134 -12.55 -11.08 -8.02
N LYS A 135 -13.76 -10.61 -8.34
CA LYS A 135 -13.93 -9.33 -9.05
C LYS A 135 -13.40 -8.14 -8.26
N LYS A 136 -13.54 -8.15 -6.93
CA LYS A 136 -13.08 -7.06 -6.06
C LYS A 136 -11.56 -7.05 -5.89
N GLU A 137 -10.93 -8.22 -5.87
CA GLU A 137 -9.47 -8.32 -5.93
C GLU A 137 -8.92 -7.70 -7.21
N ARG A 138 -9.44 -8.13 -8.38
CA ARG A 138 -9.04 -7.57 -9.68
C ARG A 138 -9.30 -6.07 -9.78
N PHE A 139 -10.40 -5.61 -9.20
CA PHE A 139 -10.73 -4.18 -9.14
C PHE A 139 -9.72 -3.41 -8.28
N LEU A 140 -9.37 -3.92 -7.10
CA LEU A 140 -8.38 -3.28 -6.23
C LEU A 140 -6.98 -3.28 -6.87
N GLU A 141 -6.59 -4.37 -7.53
CA GLU A 141 -5.36 -4.44 -8.33
C GLU A 141 -5.35 -3.40 -9.46
N MET A 142 -6.47 -3.24 -10.18
CA MET A 142 -6.60 -2.22 -11.24
C MET A 142 -6.44 -0.80 -10.68
N LEU A 143 -7.08 -0.49 -9.54
CA LEU A 143 -6.92 0.82 -8.89
C LEU A 143 -5.47 1.08 -8.50
N MET A 144 -4.81 0.08 -7.91
CA MET A 144 -3.38 0.15 -7.57
C MET A 144 -2.53 0.37 -8.83
N ARG A 145 -2.80 -0.39 -9.90
CA ARG A 145 -2.08 -0.29 -11.18
C ARG A 145 -2.13 1.12 -11.77
N ASN A 146 -3.31 1.74 -11.78
CA ASN A 146 -3.48 3.12 -12.24
C ASN A 146 -2.59 4.11 -11.48
N VAL A 147 -2.38 3.91 -10.17
CA VAL A 147 -1.47 4.76 -9.40
C VAL A 147 -0.01 4.45 -9.76
N THR A 148 0.36 3.17 -9.83
CA THR A 148 1.73 2.74 -10.13
C THR A 148 2.21 3.19 -11.51
N GLU A 149 1.32 3.22 -12.51
CA GLU A 149 1.62 3.72 -13.85
C GLU A 149 2.01 5.20 -13.84
N GLU A 150 1.30 6.02 -13.06
CA GLU A 150 1.54 7.47 -13.00
C GLU A 150 2.79 7.86 -12.20
N VAL A 151 3.30 6.97 -11.35
CA VAL A 151 4.51 7.19 -10.54
C VAL A 151 5.74 6.48 -11.08
N ASN A 152 5.68 5.98 -12.32
CA ASN A 152 6.76 5.22 -12.96
C ASN A 152 7.27 4.06 -12.10
N PHE A 153 6.35 3.35 -11.45
CA PHE A 153 6.68 2.19 -10.64
C PHE A 153 7.26 1.10 -11.55
N ARG A 154 8.57 0.88 -11.48
CA ARG A 154 9.20 -0.22 -12.21
C ARG A 154 8.92 -1.52 -11.47
N HIS A 155 8.09 -2.38 -12.07
CA HIS A 155 7.86 -3.76 -11.64
C HIS A 155 9.11 -4.63 -11.83
#